data_AF-A0A357LVL3-F1
#
_entry.id   AF-A0A357LVL3-F1
#
_cell.length_a   1.000
_cell.length_b   1.000
_cell.length_c   1.000
_cell.angle_alpha   90.00
_cell.angle_beta   90.00
_cell.angle_gamma   90.00
#
_symmetry.space_group_name_H-M   'P 1'
#
loop_
_entity.id
_entity.type
_entity.pdbx_description
1 polymer ?
#
loop_
_entity_poly.entity_id
_entity_poly.type
_entity_poly.pdbx_seq_one_letter_code
_entity_poly.pdbx_strand_id
1 'polypeptide(L)'
;DKQASPFTHLLKPKAGGIAFVLSAMGDHLHKLIDVTIDYPNGVPSFWDFVSGKVRDIRVNINVMPIKDIMENGIFNDNYFDDPQVRARFQTWLNERWH
;
A
#
# COMPACT_ATOMS: atom_id res chain seq x y z
N ASP A 1 13.34 10.36 13.75
CA ASP A 1 13.47 8.90 13.66
C ASP A 1 13.72 8.42 12.24
N LYS A 2 14.88 7.79 11.99
CA LYS A 2 15.13 7.07 10.74
C LYS A 2 14.51 5.68 10.87
N GLN A 3 13.50 5.38 10.09
CA GLN A 3 12.72 4.13 10.18
C GLN A 3 13.50 2.85 9.81
N ALA A 4 14.81 2.94 9.52
CA ALA A 4 15.66 1.83 9.08
C ALA A 4 14.94 0.94 8.06
N SER A 5 14.40 1.56 7.01
CA SER A 5 13.66 0.86 5.97
C SER A 5 14.59 -0.08 5.22
N PRO A 6 14.19 -1.33 4.96
CA PRO A 6 14.98 -2.25 4.13
C PRO A 6 14.95 -1.86 2.64
N PHE A 7 14.09 -0.93 2.24
CA PHE A 7 13.91 -0.49 0.86
C PHE A 7 14.73 0.77 0.56
N THR A 8 15.32 0.85 -0.63
CA THR A 8 16.17 1.97 -1.06
C THR A 8 15.41 3.29 -1.16
N HIS A 9 14.18 3.26 -1.67
CA HIS A 9 13.37 4.46 -1.95
C HIS A 9 12.01 4.47 -1.22
N LEU A 10 11.69 3.41 -0.45
CA LEU A 10 10.40 3.27 0.23
C LEU A 10 10.57 3.35 1.75
N LEU A 11 9.57 3.92 2.41
CA LEU A 11 9.41 3.78 3.87
C LEU A 11 8.95 2.37 4.22
N LYS A 12 9.03 1.99 5.50
CA LYS A 12 8.39 0.76 5.97
C LYS A 12 6.88 0.86 5.77
N PRO A 13 6.22 -0.19 5.26
CA PRO A 13 4.78 -0.13 5.06
C PRO A 13 4.05 -0.03 6.39
N LYS A 14 3.03 0.83 6.44
CA LYS A 14 2.25 1.11 7.66
C LYS A 14 1.09 0.12 7.81
N ALA A 15 1.42 -1.16 7.99
CA ALA A 15 0.45 -2.26 8.04
C ALA A 15 -0.67 -2.03 9.07
N GLY A 16 -0.34 -1.51 10.26
CA GLY A 16 -1.34 -1.28 11.31
C GLY A 16 -2.44 -0.29 10.93
N GLY A 17 -2.14 0.75 10.15
CA GLY A 17 -3.15 1.72 9.72
C GLY A 17 -4.12 1.12 8.70
N ILE A 18 -3.60 0.32 7.77
CA ILE A 18 -4.42 -0.38 6.77
C ILE A 18 -5.30 -1.43 7.47
N ALA A 19 -4.72 -2.20 8.40
CA ALA A 19 -5.46 -3.16 9.21
C ALA A 19 -6.58 -2.52 10.03
N PHE A 20 -6.33 -1.36 10.65
CA PHE A 20 -7.35 -0.61 11.37
C PHE A 20 -8.53 -0.22 10.48
N VAL A 21 -8.25 0.31 9.29
CA VAL A 21 -9.28 0.67 8.30
C VAL A 21 -10.07 -0.56 7.85
N LEU A 22 -9.39 -1.68 7.59
CA LEU A 22 -10.03 -2.93 7.20
C LEU A 22 -10.90 -3.52 8.32
N SER A 23 -10.47 -3.50 9.58
CA SER A 23 -11.31 -3.95 10.70
C SER A 23 -12.50 -3.02 10.97
N ALA A 24 -12.34 -1.72 10.75
CA ALA A 24 -13.40 -0.75 11.03
C ALA A 24 -14.44 -0.64 9.91
N MET A 25 -14.04 -0.90 8.65
CA MET A 25 -14.87 -0.64 7.47
C MET A 25 -14.86 -1.75 6.43
N GLY A 26 -14.27 -2.92 6.71
CA GLY A 26 -14.07 -4.00 5.73
C GLY A 26 -15.34 -4.35 4.95
N ASP A 27 -16.46 -4.51 5.66
CA ASP A 27 -17.77 -4.82 5.06
C ASP A 27 -18.36 -3.69 4.19
N HIS A 28 -17.87 -2.46 4.35
CA HIS A 28 -18.26 -1.29 3.57
C HIS A 28 -17.29 -0.98 2.43
N LEU A 29 -16.10 -1.60 2.43
CA LEU A 29 -15.06 -1.38 1.44
C LEU A 29 -15.09 -2.50 0.40
N HIS A 30 -15.24 -2.12 -0.87
CA HIS A 30 -15.42 -3.10 -1.95
C HIS A 30 -14.09 -3.49 -2.60
N LYS A 31 -13.18 -2.52 -2.75
CA LYS A 31 -11.94 -2.66 -3.51
C LYS A 31 -10.80 -1.93 -2.82
N LEU A 32 -9.63 -2.56 -2.81
CA LEU A 32 -8.36 -1.95 -2.50
C LEU A 32 -7.75 -1.47 -3.83
N ILE A 33 -7.34 -0.20 -3.86
CA ILE A 33 -6.66 0.40 -5.00
C ILE A 33 -5.21 0.64 -4.59
N ASP A 34 -4.30 -0.10 -5.21
CA ASP A 34 -2.86 0.08 -5.09
C ASP A 34 -2.38 0.94 -6.25
N VAL A 35 -1.84 2.13 -5.93
CA VAL A 35 -1.41 3.12 -6.92
C VAL A 35 0.06 3.41 -6.70
N THR A 36 0.87 3.12 -7.72
CA THR A 36 2.28 3.52 -7.77
C THR A 36 2.47 4.57 -8.85
N ILE A 37 3.11 5.67 -8.49
CA ILE A 37 3.46 6.76 -9.42
C ILE A 37 4.98 6.82 -9.49
N ASP A 38 5.53 6.61 -10.68
CA ASP A 38 6.96 6.74 -10.94
C ASP A 38 7.24 7.93 -11.86
N TYR A 39 8.31 8.66 -11.52
CA TYR A 39 8.85 9.75 -12.31
C TYR A 39 10.23 9.31 -12.83
N PRO A 40 10.32 8.76 -14.05
CA PRO A 40 11.56 8.16 -14.56
C PRO A 40 12.73 9.14 -14.62
N ASN A 41 12.42 10.42 -14.78
CA ASN A 41 13.39 11.51 -14.89
C ASN A 41 13.71 12.18 -13.54
N GLY A 42 13.29 11.57 -12.42
CA GLY A 42 13.43 12.11 -11.07
C GLY A 42 12.21 12.90 -10.60
N VAL A 43 12.18 13.22 -9.31
CA VAL A 43 11.05 13.92 -8.67
C VAL A 43 10.96 15.36 -9.20
N PRO A 44 9.87 15.74 -9.90
CA PRO A 44 9.74 17.08 -10.43
C PRO A 44 9.38 18.09 -9.34
N SER A 45 9.80 19.35 -9.53
CA SER A 45 9.23 20.44 -8.72
C SER A 45 7.81 20.76 -9.19
N PHE A 46 7.03 21.44 -8.34
CA PHE A 46 5.72 21.95 -8.73
C PHE A 46 5.78 22.81 -10.01
N TRP A 47 6.80 23.65 -10.13
CA TRP A 47 7.01 24.50 -11.31
C TRP A 47 7.32 23.70 -12.57
N ASP A 48 8.09 22.61 -12.46
CA ASP A 48 8.35 21.74 -13.62
C ASP A 48 7.07 21.08 -14.12
N PHE A 49 6.15 20.73 -13.21
CA PHE A 49 4.84 20.19 -13.54
C PHE A 49 3.97 21.21 -14.29
N VAL A 50 3.74 22.40 -13.71
CA VAL A 50 2.82 23.39 -14.30
C VAL A 50 3.38 24.08 -15.55
N SER A 51 4.70 24.05 -15.76
CA SER A 51 5.37 24.58 -16.97
C SER A 51 5.53 23.55 -18.09
N GLY A 52 5.03 22.32 -17.93
CA GLY A 52 5.08 21.29 -18.96
C GLY A 52 6.47 20.66 -19.16
N LYS A 53 7.37 20.78 -18.19
CA LYS A 53 8.72 20.18 -18.24
C LYS A 53 8.73 18.69 -17.88
N VAL A 54 7.67 18.20 -17.24
CA VAL A 54 7.49 16.77 -16.95
C VAL A 54 7.01 16.07 -18.23
N ARG A 55 7.86 15.19 -18.77
CA ARG A 55 7.63 14.52 -20.07
C ARG A 55 7.05 13.12 -19.97
N ASP A 56 7.35 12.42 -18.88
CA ASP A 56 6.93 11.03 -18.65
C ASP A 56 6.56 10.88 -17.17
N ILE A 57 5.39 10.30 -16.94
CA ILE A 57 4.85 9.90 -15.64
C ILE A 57 4.22 8.55 -15.89
N ARG A 58 4.65 7.52 -15.16
CA ARG A 58 3.99 6.22 -15.24
C ARG A 58 3.20 5.98 -13.98
N VAL A 59 1.96 5.55 -14.19
CA VAL A 59 1.01 5.28 -13.12
C VAL A 59 0.63 3.81 -13.25
N ASN A 60 1.04 3.02 -12.27
CA ASN A 60 0.61 1.64 -12.14
C ASN A 60 -0.57 1.58 -11.17
N ILE A 61 -1.67 0.99 -11.61
CA ILE A 61 -2.89 0.85 -10.79
C ILE A 61 -3.24 -0.64 -10.76
N ASN A 62 -3.20 -1.21 -9.56
CA ASN A 62 -3.72 -2.53 -9.29
C ASN A 62 -4.97 -2.42 -8.42
N VAL A 63 -6.07 -3.03 -8.87
CA VAL A 63 -7.34 -2.98 -8.18
C VAL A 63 -7.73 -4.40 -7.79
N MET A 64 -7.88 -4.63 -6.50
CA MET A 64 -8.27 -5.95 -5.98
C MET A 64 -9.51 -5.87 -5.08
N PRO A 65 -10.43 -6.83 -5.16
CA PRO A 65 -11.55 -6.91 -4.24
C PRO A 65 -11.07 -7.11 -2.80
N ILE A 66 -11.66 -6.39 -1.84
CA ILE A 66 -11.33 -6.59 -0.42
C ILE A 66 -11.81 -7.94 0.09
N LYS A 67 -12.92 -8.44 -0.45
CA LYS A 67 -13.39 -9.81 -0.19
C LYS A 67 -12.31 -10.86 -0.46
N ASP A 68 -11.47 -10.68 -1.48
CA ASP A 68 -10.42 -11.65 -1.80
C ASP A 68 -9.33 -11.66 -0.71
N ILE A 69 -9.12 -10.54 -0.01
CA ILE A 69 -8.19 -10.45 1.14
C ILE A 69 -8.77 -11.18 2.35
N MET A 70 -10.09 -11.08 2.54
CA MET A 70 -10.81 -11.70 3.67
C MET A 70 -10.99 -13.22 3.46
N GLU A 71 -11.53 -13.62 2.31
CA GLU A 71 -11.85 -15.00 1.97
C GLU A 71 -10.60 -15.89 1.86
N ASN A 72 -9.48 -15.35 1.37
CA ASN A 72 -8.20 -16.08 1.31
C ASN A 72 -7.47 -16.14 2.67
N GLY A 73 -8.06 -15.64 3.74
CA GLY A 73 -7.49 -15.70 5.10
C GLY A 73 -6.26 -14.82 5.32
N ILE A 74 -6.04 -13.85 4.42
CA ILE A 74 -4.93 -12.88 4.49
C ILE A 74 -5.21 -11.89 5.61
N PHE A 75 -6.46 -11.47 5.74
CA PHE A 75 -6.95 -10.61 6.82
C PHE A 75 -8.25 -11.17 7.40
N ASN A 76 -8.47 -10.98 8.70
CA ASN A 76 -9.75 -11.24 9.36
C ASN A 76 -9.86 -10.37 10.62
N ASP A 77 -11.03 -10.40 11.26
CA ASP A 77 -11.35 -9.55 12.42
C ASP A 77 -10.46 -9.82 13.64
N ASN A 78 -9.84 -11.01 13.72
CA ASN A 78 -8.92 -11.38 14.79
C ASN A 78 -7.50 -10.82 14.59
N TYR A 79 -7.26 -9.92 13.63
CA TYR A 79 -5.93 -9.34 13.38
C TYR A 79 -5.26 -8.79 14.66
N PHE A 80 -6.01 -8.10 15.52
CA PHE A 80 -5.44 -7.50 16.73
C PHE A 80 -5.15 -8.52 17.84
N ASP A 81 -5.78 -9.69 17.80
CA ASP A 81 -5.67 -10.72 18.83
C ASP A 81 -4.77 -11.89 18.41
N ASP A 82 -4.68 -12.18 17.11
CA ASP A 82 -3.92 -13.31 16.54
C ASP A 82 -2.60 -12.86 15.89
N PRO A 83 -1.43 -13.18 16.49
CA PRO A 83 -0.12 -12.90 15.91
C PRO A 83 0.11 -13.52 14.52
N GLN A 84 -0.50 -14.68 14.22
CA GLN A 84 -0.34 -15.35 12.93
C GLN A 84 -1.06 -14.59 11.82
N VAL A 85 -2.27 -14.07 12.08
CA VAL A 85 -2.99 -13.20 11.14
C VAL A 85 -2.17 -11.95 10.86
N ARG A 86 -1.59 -11.32 11.91
CA ARG A 86 -0.71 -10.16 11.73
C ARG A 86 0.48 -10.46 10.84
N ALA A 87 1.16 -11.58 11.07
CA ALA A 87 2.31 -11.98 10.28
C ALA A 87 1.92 -12.22 8.81
N ARG A 88 0.82 -12.95 8.55
CA ARG A 88 0.32 -13.19 7.18
C ARG A 88 0.03 -11.88 6.45
N PHE A 89 -0.71 -10.97 7.08
CA PHE A 89 -1.05 -9.69 6.48
C PHE A 89 0.20 -8.82 6.23
N GLN A 90 1.15 -8.79 7.17
CA GLN A 90 2.40 -8.05 7.00
C GLN A 90 3.24 -8.61 5.84
N THR A 91 3.36 -9.93 5.72
CA THR A 91 4.05 -10.57 4.59
C THR A 91 3.38 -10.21 3.27
N TRP A 92 2.06 -10.38 3.17
CA TRP A 92 1.28 -10.06 1.98
C TRP A 92 1.41 -8.58 1.55
N LEU A 93 1.48 -7.67 2.53
CA LEU A 93 1.67 -6.24 2.28
C LEU A 93 3.10 -5.96 1.79
N ASN A 94 4.10 -6.59 2.39
CA ASN A 94 5.51 -6.44 2.00
C ASN A 94 5.77 -6.97 0.58
N GLU A 95 5.10 -8.04 0.14
CA GLU A 95 5.21 -8.55 -1.24
C GLU A 95 4.76 -7.54 -2.29
N ARG A 96 3.85 -6.63 -1.95
CA ARG A 96 3.41 -5.53 -2.81
C ARG A 96 4.32 -4.30 -2.72
N TRP A 97 5.02 -4.15 -1.61
CA TRP A 97 5.89 -3.03 -1.32
C TRP A 97 7.31 -3.30 -1.88
N HIS A 98 7.52 -3.05 -3.17
CA HIS A 98 8.79 -3.25 -3.87
C HIS A 98 9.23 -2.04 -4.70
#